data_AF-X1SZ32-F1
#
_entry.id   AF-X1SZ32-F1
#
_cell.length_a   1.000
_cell.length_b   1.000
_cell.length_c   1.000
_cell.angle_alpha   90.00
_cell.angle_beta   90.00
_cell.angle_gamma   90.00
#
_symmetry.space_group_name_H-M   'P 1'
#
loop_
_entity.id
_entity.type
_entity.pdbx_description
1 polymer ?
#
loop_
_entity_poly.entity_id
_entity_poly.type
_entity_poly.pdbx_seq_one_letter_code
_entity_poly.pdbx_strand_id
1 'polypeptide(L)'
;MGIKDKATYGEYYWAMQVEATSAFDEAIEDALSPYFSGLFADMPEISELPAGTQNFMRALAEPRTRGLGSYLTSAAGEFSAEIIKEAIAPAMTMLKRLSNRRSRETWLTAQ
;
A
#
# COMPACT_ATOMS: atom_id res chain seq x y z
N MET A 1 -21.91 -7.28 -8.11
CA MET A 1 -22.97 -8.04 -8.79
C MET A 1 -22.49 -9.47 -8.96
N GLY A 2 -22.95 -10.41 -8.14
CA GLY A 2 -22.72 -11.84 -8.37
C GLY A 2 -23.86 -12.41 -9.19
N ILE A 3 -23.56 -13.26 -10.18
CA ILE A 3 -24.59 -14.00 -10.92
C ILE A 3 -25.28 -14.92 -9.92
N LYS A 4 -26.58 -14.68 -9.67
CA LYS A 4 -27.36 -15.39 -8.63
C LYS A 4 -27.69 -16.84 -9.01
N ASP A 5 -27.70 -17.16 -10.30
CA ASP A 5 -27.92 -18.52 -10.82
C ASP A 5 -26.84 -18.86 -11.84
N LYS A 6 -25.87 -19.67 -11.44
CA LYS A 6 -24.80 -20.20 -12.32
C LYS A 6 -25.39 -21.38 -13.10
N ALA A 7 -26.16 -21.11 -14.16
CA ALA A 7 -26.91 -22.14 -14.90
C ALA A 7 -26.02 -23.03 -15.78
N THR A 8 -24.87 -22.51 -16.22
CA THR A 8 -23.89 -23.22 -17.05
C THR A 8 -22.51 -23.27 -16.39
N TYR A 9 -21.70 -24.28 -16.75
CA TYR A 9 -20.31 -24.38 -16.29
C TYR A 9 -19.47 -23.15 -16.67
N GLY A 10 -19.73 -22.53 -17.83
CA GLY A 10 -19.05 -21.31 -18.26
C GLY A 10 -19.35 -20.11 -17.37
N GLU A 11 -20.62 -19.89 -17.02
CA GLU A 11 -21.03 -18.84 -16.07
C GLU A 11 -20.48 -19.11 -14.67
N TYR A 12 -20.45 -20.39 -14.27
CA TYR A 12 -19.84 -20.79 -13.00
C TYR A 12 -18.35 -20.45 -12.96
N TYR A 13 -17.60 -20.91 -13.96
CA TYR A 13 -16.17 -20.70 -14.07
C TYR A 13 -15.81 -19.22 -14.08
N TRP A 14 -16.51 -18.43 -14.88
CA TRP A 14 -16.30 -16.99 -14.95
C TRP A 14 -16.62 -16.28 -13.62
N ALA A 15 -17.76 -16.62 -13.00
CA ALA A 15 -18.13 -16.04 -11.71
C ALA A 15 -17.12 -16.41 -10.60
N MET A 16 -16.63 -17.66 -10.58
CA MET A 16 -15.58 -18.08 -9.65
C MET A 16 -14.26 -17.33 -9.89
N GLN A 17 -13.92 -17.03 -11.15
CA GLN A 17 -12.73 -16.26 -11.47
C GLN A 17 -12.83 -14.82 -10.96
N VAL A 18 -13.98 -14.16 -11.12
CA VAL A 18 -14.23 -12.81 -10.59
C VAL A 18 -14.20 -12.81 -9.05
N GLU A 19 -14.82 -13.80 -8.42
CA GLU A 19 -14.77 -13.99 -6.97
C GLU A 19 -13.34 -14.19 -6.46
N ALA A 20 -12.53 -15.00 -7.16
CA ALA A 20 -11.13 -15.23 -6.81
C ALA A 20 -10.29 -13.95 -6.92
N THR A 21 -10.47 -13.16 -7.99
CA THR A 21 -9.80 -11.85 -8.13
C THR A 21 -10.20 -10.92 -6.99
N SER A 22 -11.49 -10.84 -6.67
CA SER A 22 -11.98 -9.99 -5.58
C SER A 22 -11.44 -10.42 -4.22
N ALA A 23 -11.35 -11.73 -3.95
CA ALA A 23 -10.81 -12.25 -2.69
C ALA A 23 -9.30 -12.00 -2.58
N PHE A 24 -8.58 -12.05 -3.70
CA PHE A 24 -7.16 -11.75 -3.75
C PHE A 24 -6.88 -10.27 -3.47
N ASP A 25 -7.66 -9.37 -4.06
CA ASP A 25 -7.56 -7.92 -3.81
C ASP A 25 -7.83 -7.58 -2.34
N GLU A 26 -8.84 -8.19 -1.71
CA GLU A 26 -9.10 -8.02 -0.27
C GLU A 26 -7.94 -8.52 0.59
N ALA A 27 -7.39 -9.70 0.27
CA ALA A 27 -6.28 -10.24 1.03
C ALA A 27 -5.05 -9.33 0.99
N ILE A 28 -4.80 -8.66 -0.13
CA ILE A 28 -3.73 -7.66 -0.25
C ILE A 28 -4.06 -6.41 0.57
N GLU A 29 -5.29 -5.90 0.46
CA GLU A 29 -5.76 -4.72 1.20
C GLU A 29 -5.66 -4.94 2.72
N ASP A 30 -6.14 -6.08 3.22
CA ASP A 30 -6.06 -6.47 4.63
C ASP A 30 -4.60 -6.63 5.11
N ALA A 31 -3.74 -7.19 4.26
CA ALA A 31 -2.33 -7.38 4.62
C ALA A 31 -1.55 -6.06 4.67
N LEU A 32 -1.86 -5.10 3.79
CA LEU A 32 -1.10 -3.86 3.64
C LEU A 32 -1.66 -2.69 4.47
N SER A 33 -2.97 -2.66 4.72
CA SER A 33 -3.66 -1.60 5.48
C SER A 33 -2.98 -1.26 6.82
N PRO A 34 -2.59 -2.23 7.67
CA PRO A 34 -1.94 -1.92 8.95
C PRO A 34 -0.61 -1.16 8.78
N TYR A 35 0.15 -1.44 7.72
CA TYR A 35 1.43 -0.77 7.45
C TYR A 35 1.23 0.67 6.97
N PHE A 36 0.25 0.91 6.09
CA PHE A 36 -0.09 2.27 5.67
C PHE A 36 -0.65 3.09 6.83
N SER A 37 -1.52 2.50 7.65
CA SER A 37 -2.04 3.15 8.85
C SER A 37 -0.92 3.53 9.82
N GLY A 38 0.05 2.64 10.04
CA GLY A 38 1.23 2.94 10.87
C GLY A 38 2.08 4.06 10.29
N LEU A 39 2.39 4.00 8.99
CA LEU A 39 3.19 5.02 8.31
C LEU A 39 2.54 6.41 8.38
N PHE A 40 1.24 6.50 8.16
CA PHE A 40 0.53 7.78 8.19
C PHE A 40 0.30 8.31 9.61
N ALA A 41 0.24 7.44 10.63
CA ALA A 41 0.14 7.89 12.02
C ALA A 41 1.39 8.68 12.46
N ASP A 42 2.56 8.36 11.88
CA ASP A 42 3.82 9.05 12.14
C ASP A 42 4.02 10.33 11.30
N MET A 43 3.12 10.61 10.35
CA MET A 43 3.20 11.84 9.54
C MET A 43 2.52 13.01 10.28
N PRO A 44 3.29 14.03 10.71
CA PRO A 44 2.70 15.24 11.25
C PRO A 44 1.86 15.95 10.17
N GLU A 45 0.85 16.71 10.59
CA GLU A 45 0.16 17.70 9.75
C GLU A 45 -0.71 17.13 8.60
N ILE A 46 -1.09 15.85 8.60
CA ILE A 46 -2.08 15.33 7.62
C ILE A 46 -3.37 16.18 7.63
N SER A 47 -3.77 16.72 8.78
CA SER A 47 -4.93 17.61 8.91
C SER A 47 -4.79 18.96 8.18
N GLU A 48 -3.57 19.35 7.82
CA GLU A 48 -3.28 20.61 7.10
C GLU A 48 -3.30 20.43 5.58
N LEU A 49 -3.32 19.19 5.09
CA LEU A 49 -3.41 18.89 3.67
C LEU A 49 -4.79 19.28 3.10
N PRO A 50 -4.90 19.57 1.80
CA PRO A 50 -6.20 19.72 1.15
C PRO A 50 -7.11 18.51 1.40
N ALA A 51 -8.42 18.76 1.60
CA ALA A 51 -9.38 17.73 2.00
C ALA A 51 -9.37 16.48 1.08
N GLY A 52 -9.14 16.66 -0.23
CA GLY A 52 -9.01 15.56 -1.18
C GLY A 52 -7.83 14.63 -0.86
N THR A 53 -6.68 15.19 -0.50
CA THR A 53 -5.47 14.43 -0.13
C THR A 53 -5.67 13.71 1.20
N GLN A 54 -6.33 14.34 2.17
CA GLN A 54 -6.69 13.69 3.43
C GLN A 54 -7.59 12.48 3.20
N ASN A 55 -8.60 12.60 2.33
CA ASN A 55 -9.51 11.52 2.01
C ASN A 55 -8.79 10.37 1.29
N PHE A 56 -7.85 10.70 0.40
CA PHE A 56 -7.02 9.72 -0.27
C PHE A 56 -6.14 8.93 0.71
N MET A 57 -5.44 9.61 1.63
CA MET A 57 -4.60 8.94 2.63
C MET A 57 -5.42 8.08 3.59
N ARG A 58 -6.62 8.55 3.99
CA ARG A 58 -7.56 7.73 4.78
C ARG A 58 -8.03 6.49 4.02
N ALA A 59 -8.31 6.61 2.72
CA ALA A 59 -8.71 5.48 1.88
C ALA A 59 -7.58 4.46 1.68
N LEU A 60 -6.31 4.91 1.69
CA LEU A 60 -5.15 4.03 1.67
C LEU A 60 -4.89 3.34 3.02
N ALA A 61 -5.09 4.05 4.15
CA ALA A 61 -4.96 3.46 5.48
C ALA A 61 -6.07 2.45 5.78
N GLU A 62 -7.30 2.77 5.38
CA GLU A 62 -8.49 1.95 5.56
C GLU A 62 -9.19 1.77 4.20
N PRO A 63 -8.71 0.86 3.34
CA PRO A 63 -9.41 0.51 2.11
C PRO A 63 -10.76 -0.15 2.47
N ARG A 64 -11.87 0.54 2.16
CA ARG A 64 -13.25 0.07 2.45
C ARG A 64 -13.95 -0.56 1.24
N THR A 65 -13.24 -0.75 0.14
CA THR A 65 -13.81 -1.20 -1.13
C THR A 65 -12.88 -2.15 -1.84
N ARG A 66 -13.38 -3.38 -2.07
CA ARG A 66 -12.81 -4.40 -2.95
C ARG A 66 -12.30 -3.79 -4.26
N GLY A 67 -11.00 -3.87 -4.50
CA GLY A 67 -10.38 -3.46 -5.75
C GLY A 67 -9.88 -2.01 -5.76
N LEU A 68 -9.87 -1.33 -4.61
CA LEU A 68 -9.16 -0.05 -4.48
C LEU A 68 -7.67 -0.26 -4.72
N GLY A 69 -7.08 -1.35 -4.23
CA GLY A 69 -5.68 -1.71 -4.49
C GLY A 69 -5.40 -1.91 -5.98
N SER A 70 -6.27 -2.62 -6.69
CA SER A 70 -6.17 -2.84 -8.15
C SER A 70 -6.37 -1.55 -8.95
N TYR A 71 -7.35 -0.72 -8.57
CA TYR A 71 -7.59 0.60 -9.18
C TYR A 71 -6.43 1.56 -8.94
N LEU A 72 -5.87 1.62 -7.73
CA LEU A 72 -4.71 2.44 -7.43
C LEU A 72 -3.46 1.95 -8.17
N THR A 73 -3.26 0.63 -8.25
CA THR A 73 -2.15 0.07 -9.01
C THR A 73 -2.26 0.42 -10.50
N SER A 74 -3.47 0.40 -11.06
CA SER A 74 -3.71 0.65 -12.49
C SER A 74 -3.80 2.13 -12.87
N ALA A 75 -4.47 2.95 -12.06
CA ALA A 75 -4.71 4.37 -12.33
C ALA A 75 -3.65 5.28 -11.69
N ALA A 76 -2.99 4.83 -10.62
CA ALA A 76 -2.11 5.64 -9.79
C ALA A 76 -0.76 4.97 -9.48
N GLY A 77 -0.39 3.86 -10.13
CA GLY A 77 0.80 3.08 -9.77
C GLY A 77 2.09 3.90 -9.63
N GLU A 78 2.38 4.77 -10.61
CA GLU A 78 3.55 5.67 -10.55
C GLU A 78 3.39 6.80 -9.52
N PHE A 79 2.18 7.36 -9.41
CA PHE A 79 1.87 8.43 -8.46
C PHE A 79 1.97 7.96 -7.01
N SER A 80 1.35 6.82 -6.69
CA SER A 80 1.41 6.16 -5.40
C SER A 80 2.84 5.73 -5.05
N ALA A 81 3.60 5.21 -6.02
CA ALA A 81 5.01 4.86 -5.80
C ALA A 81 5.85 6.08 -5.44
N GLU A 82 5.67 7.22 -6.13
CA GLU A 82 6.44 8.44 -5.85
C GLU A 82 6.06 9.04 -4.48
N ILE A 83 4.77 9.06 -4.12
CA ILE A 83 4.33 9.49 -2.78
C ILE A 83 4.94 8.61 -1.69
N ILE A 84 4.88 7.28 -1.84
CA ILE A 84 5.45 6.36 -0.84
C ILE A 84 6.95 6.58 -0.73
N LYS A 85 7.65 6.71 -1.86
CA LYS A 85 9.09 6.96 -1.92
C LYS A 85 9.48 8.27 -1.24
N GLU A 86 8.75 9.36 -1.47
CA GLU A 86 8.97 10.63 -0.79
C GLU A 86 8.68 10.54 0.71
N ALA A 87 7.59 9.88 1.10
CA ALA A 87 7.21 9.69 2.50
C ALA A 87 8.28 8.92 3.29
N ILE A 88 8.89 7.88 2.71
CA ILE A 88 9.92 7.07 3.38
C ILE A 88 11.35 7.63 3.22
N ALA A 89 11.57 8.65 2.38
CA ALA A 89 12.90 9.19 2.09
C ALA A 89 13.68 9.66 3.35
N PRO A 90 13.06 10.30 4.35
CA PRO A 90 13.76 10.67 5.59
C PRO A 90 14.25 9.44 6.37
N ALA A 91 13.40 8.40 6.50
CA ALA A 91 13.75 7.16 7.20
C ALA A 91 14.89 6.41 6.48
N MET A 92 14.85 6.35 5.14
CA MET A 92 15.92 5.78 4.33
C MET A 92 17.23 6.56 4.47
N THR A 93 17.17 7.89 4.59
CA THR A 93 18.34 8.73 4.84
C THR A 93 18.95 8.43 6.22
N MET A 94 18.13 8.25 7.26
CA MET A 94 18.59 7.85 8.59
C MET A 94 19.25 6.46 8.57
N LEU A 95 18.62 5.49 7.89
CA LEU A 95 19.17 4.14 7.74
C LEU A 95 20.54 4.15 7.04
N LYS A 96 20.69 4.93 5.96
CA LYS A 96 21.96 5.10 5.25
C LYS A 96 23.04 5.70 6.14
N ARG A 97 22.69 6.68 6.98
CA ARG A 97 23.62 7.26 7.98
C ARG A 97 24.05 6.23 9.01
N LEU A 98 23.13 5.43 9.54
CA LEU A 98 23.42 4.36 10.50
C LEU A 98 24.34 3.29 9.90
N SER A 99 24.05 2.85 8.67
CA SER A 99 24.89 1.91 7.93
C SER A 99 26.31 2.45 7.73
N ASN A 100 26.44 3.72 7.30
CA ASN A 100 27.74 4.36 7.13
C ASN A 100 28.52 4.50 8.44
N ARG A 101 27.84 4.80 9.56
CA ARG A 101 28.48 4.84 10.89
C ARG A 101 29.06 3.47 11.26
N ARG A 102 28.27 2.41 11.13
CA ARG A 102 28.70 1.05 11.43
C ARG A 102 29.82 0.59 10.51
N SER A 103 29.76 0.95 9.22
CA SER A 103 30.83 0.68 8.25
C SER A 103 32.14 1.36 8.68
N ARG A 104 32.11 2.64 9.04
CA ARG A 104 33.29 3.37 9.54
C ARG A 104 33.85 2.81 10.84
N GLU A 105 32.99 2.29 11.73
CA GLU A 105 33.42 1.59 12.94
C GLU A 105 34.19 0.30 12.58
N THR A 106 33.71 -0.50 11.62
CA THR A 106 34.42 -1.73 11.18
C THR A 106 35.79 -1.44 10.55
N TRP A 107 35.95 -0.34 9.82
CA TRP A 107 37.25 0.03 9.23
C TRP A 107 38.27 0.53 10.27
N LEU A 108 37.82 1.15 11.36
CA LEU A 108 38.70 1.66 12.42
C LEU A 108 39.06 0.61 13.47
N THR A 109 38.27 -0.45 13.60
CA THR A 109 38.53 -1.57 14.55
C THR A 109 39.13 -2.81 13.89
N ALA A 110 39.41 -2.77 12.58
CA ALA A 110 40.18 -3.82 11.91
C ALA A 110 41.68 -3.59 12.16
N GLN A 111 42.17 -4.03 13.33
CA GLN A 111 43.59 -4.26 13.63
C GLN A 111 43.83 -5.73 13.89
#